data_AF-A0A0J6FFF1-F1
#
_entry.id   AF-A0A0J6FFF1-F1
#
_cell.length_a   1.000
_cell.length_b   1.000
_cell.length_c   1.000
_cell.angle_alpha   90.00
_cell.angle_beta   90.00
_cell.angle_gamma   90.00
#
_symmetry.space_group_name_H-M   'P 1'
#
loop_
_entity.id
_entity.type
_entity.pdbx_description
1 polymer ?
#
loop_
_entity_poly.entity_id
_entity_poly.type
_entity_poly.pdbx_seq_one_letter_code
_entity_poly.pdbx_strand_id
1 'polypeptide(L)'
;MIIASTQYKDLPDHELVDLILQKKNEEAMLFIIFIKYDPLLKKLCNRYYDSLFYYEELQTELFVHFKANNWHVLRSFGWKSSFGTWFGKVAGSLFIKIMPELIDFQKKKVSIGEDGEKGEYNPPAPKTVDEYNMIMLIEAIQRLEDKDQRFILLREFDGYEPCEIAKQLEELRRKEGRLKTRKDENGEIHEIIPTYKYIHMLKGRAKDNLRIIINELKKDFEWK
;
A
#
# COMPACT_ATOMS: atom_id res chain seq x y z
N MET A 1 15.33 7.76 0.76
CA MET A 1 14.25 8.58 1.37
C MET A 1 13.73 8.03 2.71
N ILE A 2 14.50 7.21 3.44
CA ILE A 2 13.98 6.44 4.60
C ILE A 2 14.24 7.15 5.95
N ILE A 3 15.13 8.16 6.00
CA ILE A 3 15.60 8.75 7.27
C ILE A 3 14.68 9.88 7.79
N ALA A 4 13.92 10.55 6.91
CA ALA A 4 13.11 11.71 7.29
C ALA A 4 11.73 11.35 7.89
N SER A 5 11.24 10.13 7.74
CA SER A 5 9.86 9.76 8.12
C SER A 5 9.68 9.37 9.58
N THR A 6 10.75 8.96 10.27
CA THR A 6 10.68 8.51 11.68
C THR A 6 10.32 9.64 12.64
N GLN A 7 10.80 10.86 12.42
CA GLN A 7 10.52 12.01 13.31
C GLN A 7 9.07 12.50 13.25
N TYR A 8 8.35 12.17 12.17
CA TYR A 8 6.96 12.61 11.95
C TYR A 8 5.93 11.51 12.22
N LYS A 9 6.37 10.25 12.39
CA LYS A 9 5.51 9.06 12.46
C LYS A 9 4.51 9.11 13.61
N ASP A 10 4.97 9.56 14.77
CA ASP A 10 4.17 9.60 16.00
C ASP A 10 3.47 10.95 16.20
N LEU A 11 3.68 11.91 15.29
CA LEU A 11 3.07 13.23 15.42
C LEU A 11 1.59 13.22 15.00
N PRO A 12 0.70 13.80 15.82
CA PRO A 12 -0.69 13.98 15.46
C PRO A 12 -0.82 15.01 14.32
N ASP A 13 -1.95 14.97 13.62
CA ASP A 13 -2.15 15.82 12.43
C ASP A 13 -2.02 17.32 12.72
N HIS A 14 -2.45 17.77 13.90
CA HIS A 14 -2.37 19.17 14.27
C HIS A 14 -0.91 19.65 14.37
N GLU A 15 -0.04 18.85 15.00
CA GLU A 15 1.39 19.17 15.10
C GLU A 15 2.06 19.17 13.72
N LEU A 16 1.72 18.23 12.85
CA LEU A 16 2.24 18.23 11.47
C LEU A 16 1.82 19.48 10.70
N VAL A 17 0.55 19.88 10.81
CA VAL A 17 0.03 21.09 10.17
C VAL A 17 0.70 22.34 10.75
N ASP A 18 0.92 22.40 12.07
CA ASP A 18 1.63 23.51 12.71
C ASP A 18 3.10 23.60 12.26
N LEU A 19 3.79 22.47 12.11
CA LEU A 19 5.15 22.44 11.55
C LEU A 19 5.18 23.06 10.14
N ILE A 20 4.18 22.78 9.31
CA ILE A 20 4.09 23.34 7.95
C ILE A 20 3.80 24.84 8.02
N LEU A 21 2.79 25.25 8.78
CA LEU A 21 2.28 26.61 8.76
C LEU A 21 3.16 27.62 9.52
N GLN A 22 3.79 27.18 10.62
CA GLN A 22 4.60 28.01 11.50
C GLN A 22 6.09 27.94 11.16
N LYS A 23 6.60 26.72 10.91
CA LYS A 23 8.04 26.48 10.64
C LYS A 23 8.37 26.36 9.15
N LYS A 24 7.38 26.51 8.26
CA LYS A 24 7.54 26.32 6.80
C LYS A 24 8.17 24.98 6.45
N ASN A 25 7.88 23.95 7.25
CA ASN A 25 8.47 22.63 7.06
C ASN A 25 7.76 21.88 5.92
N GLU A 26 8.34 21.92 4.73
CA GLU A 26 7.78 21.24 3.56
C GLU A 26 7.86 19.72 3.67
N GLU A 27 8.87 19.19 4.38
CA GLU A 27 9.03 17.74 4.58
C GLU A 27 7.87 17.14 5.35
N ALA A 28 7.28 17.89 6.30
CA ALA A 28 6.08 17.46 7.00
C ALA A 28 4.89 17.29 6.03
N MET A 29 4.77 18.15 5.00
CA MET A 29 3.74 17.98 3.97
C MET A 29 4.02 16.79 3.06
N LEU A 30 5.28 16.58 2.68
CA LEU A 30 5.68 15.39 1.92
C LEU A 30 5.38 14.11 2.72
N PHE A 31 5.67 14.10 4.02
CA PHE A 31 5.32 12.99 4.89
C PHE A 31 3.80 12.75 4.94
N ILE A 32 2.99 13.80 5.04
CA ILE A 32 1.52 13.70 4.98
C ILE A 32 1.06 13.02 3.68
N ILE A 33 1.54 13.49 2.52
CA ILE A 33 1.07 13.02 1.20
C ILE A 33 1.59 11.62 0.87
N PHE A 34 2.89 11.41 0.99
CA PHE A 34 3.57 10.22 0.47
C PHE A 34 3.60 9.06 1.47
N ILE A 35 3.33 9.31 2.75
CA ILE A 35 3.47 8.28 3.80
C ILE A 35 2.19 8.18 4.63
N LYS A 36 1.83 9.22 5.38
CA LYS A 36 0.74 9.14 6.38
C LYS A 36 -0.63 8.89 5.74
N TYR A 37 -0.92 9.59 4.64
CA TYR A 37 -2.21 9.52 3.95
C TYR A 37 -2.15 8.81 2.61
N ASP A 38 -1.02 8.17 2.26
CA ASP A 38 -0.89 7.36 1.05
C ASP A 38 -1.99 6.30 0.89
N PRO A 39 -2.39 5.53 1.94
CA PRO A 39 -3.50 4.59 1.82
C PRO A 39 -4.84 5.24 1.48
N LEU A 40 -5.10 6.46 1.98
CA LEU A 40 -6.32 7.21 1.68
C LEU A 40 -6.31 7.71 0.23
N LEU A 41 -5.17 8.23 -0.24
CA LEU A 41 -5.02 8.76 -1.59
C LEU A 41 -5.13 7.64 -2.64
N LYS A 42 -4.52 6.47 -2.40
CA LYS A 42 -4.70 5.28 -3.26
C LYS A 42 -6.16 4.85 -3.36
N LYS A 43 -6.89 4.85 -2.24
CA LYS A 43 -8.33 4.54 -2.22
C LYS A 43 -9.14 5.54 -3.05
N LEU A 44 -8.80 6.83 -3.00
CA LEU A 44 -9.47 7.87 -3.80
C LEU A 44 -9.17 7.69 -5.29
N CYS A 45 -7.91 7.44 -5.65
CA CYS A 45 -7.49 7.25 -7.03
C CYS A 45 -8.20 6.02 -7.65
N ASN A 46 -8.21 4.90 -6.93
CA ASN A 46 -8.93 3.70 -7.36
C ASN A 46 -10.43 3.94 -7.46
N ARG A 47 -11.05 4.66 -6.52
CA ARG A 47 -12.50 4.95 -6.56
C ARG A 47 -12.93 5.70 -7.82
N TYR A 48 -12.13 6.65 -8.29
CA TYR A 48 -12.52 7.51 -9.40
C TYR A 48 -12.06 7.00 -10.77
N TYR A 49 -10.99 6.21 -10.81
CA TYR A 49 -10.31 5.87 -12.06
C TYR A 49 -9.91 4.40 -12.21
N ASP A 50 -10.18 3.56 -11.19
CA ASP A 50 -9.82 2.14 -11.14
C ASP A 50 -8.34 1.86 -11.51
N SER A 51 -7.47 2.85 -11.31
CA SER A 51 -6.07 2.81 -11.74
C SER A 51 -5.20 3.70 -10.85
N LEU A 52 -3.96 3.28 -10.65
CA LEU A 52 -2.90 4.05 -9.99
C LEU A 52 -1.85 4.57 -10.99
N PHE A 53 -2.12 4.50 -12.29
CA PHE A 53 -1.13 4.83 -13.32
C PHE A 53 -0.58 6.25 -13.19
N TYR A 54 -1.44 7.24 -12.92
CA TYR A 54 -1.06 8.64 -12.73
C TYR A 54 -0.90 9.02 -11.24
N TYR A 55 -0.75 8.04 -10.35
CA TYR A 55 -0.83 8.28 -8.92
C TYR A 55 0.31 9.18 -8.42
N GLU A 56 1.53 8.99 -8.92
CA GLU A 56 2.68 9.80 -8.53
C GLU A 56 2.56 11.25 -9.02
N GLU A 57 2.05 11.45 -10.24
CA GLU A 57 1.73 12.77 -10.78
C GLU A 57 0.64 13.45 -9.94
N LEU A 58 -0.41 12.72 -9.58
CA LEU A 58 -1.48 13.24 -8.72
C LEU A 58 -0.98 13.62 -7.32
N GLN A 59 -0.09 12.84 -6.72
CA GLN A 59 0.55 13.18 -5.44
C GLN A 59 1.40 14.45 -5.57
N THR A 60 2.14 14.59 -6.67
CA THR A 60 2.96 15.77 -6.96
C THR A 60 2.10 17.02 -7.13
N GLU A 61 1.03 16.93 -7.91
CA GLU A 61 0.07 18.01 -8.11
C GLU A 61 -0.64 18.39 -6.82
N LEU A 62 -0.94 17.41 -5.96
CA LEU A 62 -1.49 17.66 -4.63
C LEU A 62 -0.52 18.48 -3.75
N PHE A 63 0.77 18.13 -3.76
CA PHE A 63 1.79 18.90 -3.05
C PHE A 63 1.87 20.34 -3.56
N VAL A 64 1.90 20.53 -4.89
CA VAL A 64 1.93 21.86 -5.51
C VAL A 64 0.68 22.67 -5.16
N HIS A 65 -0.50 22.04 -5.20
CA HIS A 65 -1.76 22.67 -4.83
C HIS A 65 -1.77 23.17 -3.38
N PHE A 66 -1.24 22.38 -2.45
CA PHE A 66 -1.12 22.80 -1.06
C PHE A 66 -0.07 23.90 -0.87
N LYS A 67 1.08 23.81 -1.55
CA LYS A 67 2.17 24.78 -1.42
C LYS A 67 1.80 26.15 -2.01
N ALA A 68 0.92 26.18 -3.01
CA ALA A 68 0.47 27.40 -3.67
C ALA A 68 -0.08 28.43 -2.66
N ASN A 69 0.14 29.72 -2.97
CA ASN A 69 -0.33 30.85 -2.18
C ASN A 69 0.00 30.74 -0.68
N ASN A 70 1.23 30.32 -0.35
CA ASN A 70 1.72 30.22 1.03
C ASN A 70 0.82 29.34 1.92
N TRP A 71 0.54 28.13 1.46
CA TRP A 71 -0.27 27.15 2.20
C TRP A 71 -1.71 27.60 2.44
N HIS A 72 -2.28 28.47 1.59
CA HIS A 72 -3.63 29.02 1.77
C HIS A 72 -4.70 27.94 1.95
N VAL A 73 -4.63 26.87 1.16
CA VAL A 73 -5.58 25.74 1.26
C VAL A 73 -5.49 25.12 2.65
N LEU A 74 -4.27 24.86 3.14
CA LEU A 74 -4.03 24.30 4.47
C LEU A 74 -4.49 25.24 5.61
N ARG A 75 -4.26 26.56 5.45
CA ARG A 75 -4.72 27.59 6.40
C ARG A 75 -6.24 27.68 6.48
N SER A 76 -6.97 27.32 5.42
CA SER A 76 -8.43 27.41 5.37
C SER A 76 -9.17 26.26 6.05
N PHE A 77 -8.45 25.20 6.48
CA PHE A 77 -9.07 23.99 7.05
C PHE A 77 -9.93 24.28 8.29
N GLY A 78 -9.46 25.13 9.21
CA GLY A 78 -10.25 25.58 10.37
C GLY A 78 -10.71 24.48 11.35
N TRP A 79 -10.18 23.25 11.25
CA TRP A 79 -10.40 22.13 12.19
C TRP A 79 -11.86 21.78 12.51
N LYS A 80 -12.79 21.98 11.56
CA LYS A 80 -14.22 21.64 11.73
C LYS A 80 -14.54 20.15 11.52
N SER A 81 -13.56 19.35 11.10
CA SER A 81 -13.63 17.89 10.94
C SER A 81 -12.26 17.27 11.22
N SER A 82 -12.13 15.94 11.18
CA SER A 82 -10.81 15.32 11.19
C SER A 82 -10.01 15.75 9.95
N PHE A 83 -8.67 15.82 10.10
CA PHE A 83 -7.79 16.21 9.00
C PHE A 83 -7.93 15.24 7.82
N GLY A 84 -7.93 13.92 8.08
CA GLY A 84 -8.11 12.92 7.03
C GLY A 84 -9.40 13.07 6.23
N THR A 85 -10.53 13.40 6.86
CA THR A 85 -11.79 13.62 6.14
C THR A 85 -11.71 14.85 5.24
N TRP A 86 -11.19 15.97 5.75
CA TRP A 86 -11.06 17.18 4.96
C TRP A 86 -10.02 17.04 3.85
N PHE A 87 -8.85 16.51 4.17
CA PHE A 87 -7.75 16.23 3.25
C PHE A 87 -8.23 15.32 2.11
N GLY A 88 -8.99 14.27 2.42
CA GLY A 88 -9.58 13.39 1.42
C GLY A 88 -10.55 14.12 0.47
N LYS A 89 -11.32 15.10 0.95
CA LYS A 89 -12.19 15.92 0.09
C LYS A 89 -11.38 16.84 -0.81
N VAL A 90 -10.36 17.51 -0.28
CA VAL A 90 -9.47 18.39 -1.06
C VAL A 90 -8.74 17.60 -2.15
N ALA A 91 -8.10 16.48 -1.77
CA ALA A 91 -7.40 15.61 -2.69
C ALA A 91 -8.34 15.02 -3.75
N GLY A 92 -9.50 14.53 -3.34
CA GLY A 92 -10.48 13.96 -4.28
C GLY A 92 -10.99 15.00 -5.29
N SER A 93 -11.28 16.22 -4.84
CA SER A 93 -11.70 17.31 -5.74
C SER A 93 -10.59 17.69 -6.71
N LEU A 94 -9.33 17.68 -6.26
CA LEU A 94 -8.18 17.98 -7.12
C LEU A 94 -7.97 16.89 -8.17
N PHE A 95 -8.03 15.62 -7.76
CA PHE A 95 -7.82 14.48 -8.68
C PHE A 95 -8.88 14.48 -9.78
N ILE A 96 -10.15 14.70 -9.41
CA ILE A 96 -11.27 14.87 -10.36
C ILE A 96 -10.97 15.93 -11.42
N LYS A 97 -10.34 17.04 -11.01
CA LYS A 97 -10.02 18.16 -11.89
C LYS A 97 -8.82 17.87 -12.81
N ILE A 98 -7.74 17.30 -12.27
CA ILE A 98 -6.45 17.19 -12.96
C ILE A 98 -6.34 15.94 -13.83
N MET A 99 -6.97 14.83 -13.44
CA MET A 99 -6.83 13.57 -14.15
C MET A 99 -7.22 13.64 -15.64
N PRO A 100 -8.30 14.33 -16.06
CA PRO A 100 -8.62 14.48 -17.48
C PRO A 100 -7.52 15.20 -18.26
N GLU A 101 -6.87 16.19 -17.64
CA GLU A 101 -5.76 16.94 -18.26
C GLU A 101 -4.54 16.02 -18.44
N LEU A 102 -4.20 15.19 -17.44
CA LEU A 102 -3.10 14.22 -17.54
C LEU A 102 -3.33 13.20 -18.64
N ILE A 103 -4.57 12.70 -18.77
CA ILE A 103 -4.98 11.77 -19.83
C ILE A 103 -4.87 12.44 -21.21
N ASP A 104 -5.36 13.68 -21.35
CA ASP A 104 -5.35 14.41 -22.63
C ASP A 104 -3.94 14.84 -23.05
N PHE A 105 -3.09 15.22 -22.09
CA PHE A 105 -1.70 15.61 -22.36
C PHE A 105 -0.89 14.47 -22.98
N GLN A 106 -1.18 13.23 -22.63
CA GLN A 106 -0.53 12.07 -23.24
C GLN A 106 -1.09 11.73 -24.61
N LYS A 107 -2.39 11.92 -24.87
CA LYS A 107 -2.97 11.76 -26.21
C LYS A 107 -2.35 12.70 -27.25
N LYS A 108 -1.82 13.85 -26.81
CA LYS A 108 -1.17 14.86 -27.67
C LYS A 108 0.33 14.65 -27.91
N LYS A 109 0.98 13.70 -27.22
CA LYS A 109 2.40 13.40 -27.44
C LYS A 109 2.54 12.39 -28.57
N VAL A 110 2.89 12.87 -29.76
CA VAL A 110 3.33 12.03 -30.88
C VAL A 110 4.77 11.59 -30.60
N SER A 111 5.00 10.28 -30.49
CA SER A 111 6.34 9.71 -30.46
C SER A 111 7.02 9.91 -31.82
N ILE A 112 8.25 10.44 -31.84
CA ILE A 112 9.07 10.51 -33.05
C ILE A 112 9.87 9.22 -33.16
N GLY A 113 9.61 8.44 -34.19
CA GLY A 113 10.31 7.19 -34.51
C GLY A 113 9.34 6.04 -34.71
N GLU A 114 9.44 5.39 -35.88
CA GLU A 114 8.66 4.23 -36.35
C GLU A 114 7.29 4.55 -36.96
N ASP A 115 7.34 4.96 -38.23
CA ASP A 115 6.68 4.29 -39.34
C ASP A 115 5.41 3.48 -38.97
N GLY A 116 4.27 4.17 -38.95
CA GLY A 116 3.09 3.65 -39.62
C GLY A 116 2.26 2.58 -38.91
N GLU A 117 1.92 2.75 -37.64
CA GLU A 117 0.58 2.37 -37.15
C GLU A 117 0.05 3.47 -36.23
N LYS A 118 -1.15 4.00 -36.53
CA LYS A 118 -1.91 4.83 -35.59
C LYS A 118 -2.42 3.93 -34.46
N GLY A 119 -1.52 3.45 -33.63
CA GLY A 119 -1.88 2.87 -32.35
C GLY A 119 -2.41 4.00 -31.48
N GLU A 120 -3.73 4.12 -31.37
CA GLU A 120 -4.29 4.82 -30.21
C GLU A 120 -3.70 4.16 -28.97
N TYR A 121 -2.83 4.88 -28.27
CA TYR A 121 -2.32 4.42 -26.99
C TYR A 121 -3.51 4.39 -26.02
N ASN A 122 -4.13 3.22 -25.92
CA ASN A 122 -5.06 2.93 -24.86
C ASN A 122 -4.21 2.74 -23.61
N PRO A 123 -4.32 3.60 -22.57
CA PRO A 123 -3.77 3.24 -21.27
C PRO A 123 -4.30 1.83 -20.95
N PRO A 124 -3.47 0.93 -20.38
CA PRO A 124 -3.95 -0.39 -20.02
C PRO A 124 -5.24 -0.17 -19.26
N ALA A 125 -6.33 -0.81 -19.75
CA ALA A 125 -7.63 -0.71 -19.10
C ALA A 125 -7.38 -0.82 -17.59
N PRO A 126 -8.00 0.05 -16.76
CA PRO A 126 -7.88 -0.08 -15.33
C PRO A 126 -7.95 -1.56 -15.03
N LYS A 127 -6.89 -2.11 -14.43
CA LYS A 127 -6.94 -3.51 -14.02
C LYS A 127 -8.04 -3.49 -12.98
N THR A 128 -9.27 -3.75 -13.40
CA THR A 128 -10.36 -4.15 -12.53
C THR A 128 -9.67 -5.12 -11.60
N VAL A 129 -9.60 -4.78 -10.31
CA VAL A 129 -9.15 -5.74 -9.32
C VAL A 129 -10.02 -6.94 -9.62
N ASP A 130 -9.40 -7.95 -10.22
CA ASP A 130 -10.15 -9.04 -10.80
C ASP A 130 -10.69 -9.73 -9.55
N GLU A 131 -11.93 -9.40 -9.20
CA GLU A 131 -12.56 -9.81 -7.95
C GLU A 131 -12.50 -11.33 -7.86
N TYR A 132 -12.58 -11.97 -9.02
CA TYR A 132 -12.40 -13.39 -9.20
C TYR A 132 -10.95 -13.85 -8.93
N ASN A 133 -9.91 -13.15 -9.41
CA ASN A 133 -8.53 -13.42 -8.99
C ASN A 133 -8.31 -13.20 -7.49
N MET A 134 -8.96 -12.22 -6.88
CA MET A 134 -8.85 -11.96 -5.44
C MET A 134 -9.54 -13.06 -4.63
N ILE A 135 -10.73 -13.48 -5.04
CA ILE A 135 -11.46 -14.62 -4.45
C ILE A 135 -10.62 -15.90 -4.59
N MET A 136 -10.09 -16.18 -5.78
CA MET A 136 -9.24 -17.33 -6.03
C MET A 136 -7.96 -17.31 -5.19
N LEU A 137 -7.36 -16.12 -4.99
CA LEU A 137 -6.19 -15.96 -4.15
C LEU A 137 -6.50 -16.22 -2.67
N ILE A 138 -7.62 -15.71 -2.16
CA ILE A 138 -8.07 -15.96 -0.79
C ILE A 138 -8.38 -17.45 -0.58
N GLU A 139 -9.10 -18.08 -1.50
CA GLU A 139 -9.39 -19.51 -1.48
C GLU A 139 -8.09 -20.34 -1.50
N ALA A 140 -7.14 -19.98 -2.37
CA ALA A 140 -5.84 -20.64 -2.44
C ALA A 140 -5.06 -20.52 -1.12
N ILE A 141 -5.10 -19.34 -0.48
CA ILE A 141 -4.47 -19.13 0.84
C ILE A 141 -5.13 -20.03 1.88
N GLN A 142 -6.47 -20.13 1.89
CA GLN A 142 -7.18 -21.00 2.85
C GLN A 142 -6.81 -22.48 2.68
N ARG A 143 -6.51 -22.92 1.46
CA ARG A 143 -6.10 -24.30 1.12
C ARG A 143 -4.64 -24.63 1.40
N LEU A 144 -3.75 -23.65 1.62
CA LEU A 144 -2.37 -23.94 2.04
C LEU A 144 -2.39 -24.81 3.29
N GLU A 145 -1.58 -25.87 3.37
CA GLU A 145 -1.60 -26.77 4.55
C GLU A 145 -1.02 -26.10 5.81
N ASP A 146 0.06 -25.33 5.63
CA ASP A 146 0.82 -24.70 6.71
C ASP A 146 0.08 -23.47 7.27
N LYS A 147 -0.36 -23.57 8.54
CA LYS A 147 -1.07 -22.50 9.24
C LYS A 147 -0.26 -21.20 9.31
N ASP A 148 1.06 -21.31 9.44
CA ASP A 148 1.93 -20.15 9.57
C ASP A 148 2.07 -19.42 8.23
N GLN A 149 2.07 -20.15 7.11
CA GLN A 149 2.04 -19.56 5.77
C GLN A 149 0.73 -18.79 5.54
N ARG A 150 -0.41 -19.38 5.91
CA ARG A 150 -1.72 -18.71 5.82
C ARG A 150 -1.73 -17.42 6.63
N PHE A 151 -1.29 -17.50 7.88
CA PHE A 151 -1.25 -16.37 8.78
C PHE A 151 -0.40 -15.22 8.23
N ILE A 152 0.81 -15.52 7.75
CA ILE A 152 1.73 -14.52 7.20
C ILE A 152 1.12 -13.82 5.98
N LEU A 153 0.56 -14.57 5.03
CA LEU A 153 -0.02 -14.00 3.82
C LEU A 153 -1.22 -13.10 4.15
N LEU A 154 -2.12 -13.54 5.04
CA LEU A 154 -3.28 -12.74 5.45
C LEU A 154 -2.88 -11.44 6.16
N ARG A 155 -1.88 -11.49 7.05
CA ARG A 155 -1.38 -10.27 7.72
C ARG A 155 -0.67 -9.32 6.78
N GLU A 156 -0.03 -9.84 5.74
CA GLU A 156 0.52 -8.97 4.71
C GLU A 156 -0.58 -8.28 3.90
N PHE A 157 -1.70 -8.96 3.61
CA PHE A 157 -2.88 -8.31 2.99
C PHE A 157 -3.48 -7.20 3.86
N ASP A 158 -3.46 -7.39 5.18
CA ASP A 158 -3.89 -6.36 6.14
C ASP A 158 -2.91 -5.16 6.20
N GLY A 159 -1.72 -5.27 5.59
CA GLY A 159 -0.71 -4.22 5.51
C GLY A 159 0.34 -4.23 6.64
N TYR A 160 0.48 -5.33 7.38
CA TYR A 160 1.49 -5.44 8.44
C TYR A 160 2.90 -5.69 7.87
N GLU A 161 3.90 -5.09 8.52
CA GLU A 161 5.30 -5.27 8.15
C GLU A 161 5.88 -6.60 8.69
N PRO A 162 6.89 -7.21 8.04
CA PRO A 162 7.44 -8.52 8.44
C PRO A 162 7.90 -8.61 9.91
N CYS A 163 8.38 -7.51 10.49
CA CYS A 163 8.76 -7.45 11.89
C CYS A 163 7.55 -7.52 12.84
N GLU A 164 6.42 -6.94 12.45
CA GLU A 164 5.17 -6.99 13.22
C GLU A 164 4.52 -8.37 13.10
N ILE A 165 4.52 -8.94 11.89
CA ILE A 165 4.04 -10.30 11.63
C ILE A 165 4.84 -11.31 12.46
N ALA A 166 6.15 -11.14 12.59
CA ALA A 166 6.99 -12.01 13.42
C ALA A 166 6.55 -12.03 14.88
N LYS A 167 6.29 -10.85 15.47
CA LYS A 167 5.78 -10.73 16.86
C LYS A 167 4.41 -11.37 17.01
N GLN A 168 3.48 -11.06 16.10
CA GLN A 168 2.14 -11.64 16.16
C GLN A 168 2.14 -13.16 15.96
N LEU A 169 3.05 -13.69 15.14
CA LEU A 169 3.22 -15.12 14.94
C LEU A 169 3.78 -15.82 16.19
N GLU A 170 4.70 -15.16 16.91
CA GLU A 170 5.16 -15.63 18.21
C GLU A 170 4.00 -15.74 19.21
N GLU A 171 3.24 -14.66 19.37
CA GLU A 171 2.08 -14.61 20.26
C GLU A 171 1.05 -15.70 19.92
N LEU A 172 0.77 -15.89 18.63
CA LEU A 172 -0.11 -16.94 18.14
C LEU A 172 0.41 -18.32 18.52
N ARG A 173 1.69 -18.62 18.22
CA ARG A 173 2.29 -19.92 18.55
C ARG A 173 2.33 -20.17 20.05
N ARG A 174 2.57 -19.14 20.87
CA ARG A 174 2.56 -19.23 22.33
C ARG A 174 1.15 -19.55 22.83
N LYS A 175 0.13 -18.85 22.32
CA LYS A 175 -1.28 -19.10 22.64
C LYS A 175 -1.75 -20.50 22.23
N GLU A 176 -1.27 -21.00 21.10
CA GLU A 176 -1.60 -22.34 20.59
C GLU A 176 -0.73 -23.46 21.18
N GLY A 177 0.26 -23.15 22.03
CA GLY A 177 1.20 -24.13 22.56
C GLY A 177 2.12 -24.77 21.51
N ARG A 178 2.31 -24.11 20.35
CA ARG A 178 3.15 -24.58 19.24
C ARG A 178 4.56 -23.98 19.23
N LEU A 179 4.92 -23.19 20.24
CA LEU A 179 6.24 -22.60 20.32
C LEU A 179 7.28 -23.70 20.57
N LYS A 180 8.19 -23.87 19.61
CA LYS A 180 9.23 -24.91 19.69
C LYS A 180 10.34 -24.47 20.64
N THR A 181 10.98 -25.44 21.28
CA THR A 181 12.15 -25.21 22.12
C THR A 181 13.35 -25.99 21.60
N ARG A 182 14.56 -25.49 21.86
CA ARG A 182 15.83 -26.13 21.53
C ARG A 182 16.71 -26.18 22.77
N LYS A 183 17.35 -27.32 23.01
CA LYS A 183 18.36 -27.47 24.06
C LYS A 183 19.72 -27.05 23.53
N ASP A 184 20.43 -26.21 24.27
CA ASP A 184 21.79 -25.80 23.96
C ASP A 184 22.82 -26.84 24.46
N GLU A 185 24.09 -26.66 24.08
CA GLU A 185 25.20 -27.55 24.45
C GLU A 185 25.39 -27.66 25.97
N ASN A 186 25.06 -26.58 26.70
CA ASN A 186 25.09 -26.54 28.17
C ASN A 186 23.84 -27.14 28.84
N GLY A 187 22.88 -27.61 28.04
CA GLY A 187 21.66 -28.23 28.50
C GLY A 187 20.51 -27.28 28.86
N GLU A 188 20.68 -25.97 28.65
CA GLU A 188 19.62 -24.97 28.81
C GLU A 188 18.61 -25.06 27.65
N ILE A 189 17.33 -24.80 27.95
CA ILE A 189 16.25 -24.86 26.97
C ILE A 189 15.89 -23.43 26.53
N HIS A 190 16.01 -23.14 25.23
CA HIS A 190 15.64 -21.86 24.64
C HIS A 190 14.40 -22.00 23.75
N GLU A 191 13.50 -21.02 23.82
CA GLU A 191 12.37 -20.89 22.90
C GLU A 191 12.84 -20.42 21.51
N ILE A 192 12.30 -21.04 20.44
CA ILE A 192 12.60 -20.66 19.06
C ILE A 192 11.60 -19.60 18.61
N ILE A 193 12.02 -18.34 18.67
CA ILE A 193 11.20 -17.18 18.31
C ILE A 193 11.28 -16.91 16.80
N PRO A 194 10.14 -16.74 16.09
CA PRO A 194 10.15 -16.35 14.69
C PRO A 194 10.73 -14.94 14.52
N THR A 195 11.65 -14.78 13.55
CA THR A 195 12.27 -13.49 13.20
C THR A 195 11.75 -12.98 11.86
N TYR A 196 11.95 -11.70 11.55
CA TYR A 196 11.58 -11.15 10.24
C TYR A 196 12.24 -11.92 9.06
N LYS A 197 13.48 -12.41 9.24
CA LYS A 197 14.17 -13.25 8.25
C LYS A 197 13.43 -14.58 8.04
N TYR A 198 12.94 -15.17 9.11
CA TYR A 198 12.11 -16.38 9.05
C TYR A 198 10.80 -16.12 8.31
N ILE A 199 10.15 -14.96 8.53
CA ILE A 199 8.94 -14.56 7.78
C ILE A 199 9.22 -14.47 6.28
N HIS A 200 10.33 -13.84 5.85
CA HIS A 200 10.70 -13.80 4.44
C HIS A 200 10.93 -15.19 3.82
N MET A 201 11.63 -16.06 4.55
CA MET A 201 11.87 -17.43 4.10
C MET A 201 10.55 -18.21 3.96
N LEU A 202 9.67 -18.13 4.95
CA LEU A 202 8.38 -18.82 4.91
C LEU A 202 7.47 -18.25 3.81
N LYS A 203 7.51 -16.94 3.58
CA LYS A 203 6.80 -16.27 2.49
C LYS A 203 7.26 -16.76 1.11
N GLY A 204 8.57 -16.96 0.92
CA GLY A 204 9.09 -17.57 -0.31
C GLY A 204 8.44 -18.92 -0.58
N ARG A 205 8.47 -19.81 0.41
CA ARG A 205 7.82 -21.14 0.33
C ARG A 205 6.31 -21.05 0.13
N ALA A 206 5.66 -20.12 0.83
CA ALA A 206 4.23 -19.90 0.73
C ALA A 206 3.84 -19.49 -0.70
N LYS A 207 4.63 -18.64 -1.37
CA LYS A 207 4.38 -18.25 -2.76
C LYS A 207 4.50 -19.43 -3.71
N ASP A 208 5.49 -20.30 -3.53
CA ASP A 208 5.67 -21.48 -4.36
C ASP A 208 4.48 -22.43 -4.21
N ASN A 209 4.07 -22.71 -2.96
CA ASN A 209 2.91 -23.55 -2.67
C ASN A 209 1.60 -22.94 -3.19
N LEU A 210 1.42 -21.63 -3.00
CA LEU A 210 0.23 -20.91 -3.44
C LEU A 210 0.09 -20.95 -4.96
N ARG A 211 1.21 -20.90 -5.70
CA ARG A 211 1.21 -21.01 -7.16
C ARG A 211 0.71 -22.38 -7.63
N ILE A 212 1.06 -23.45 -6.90
CA ILE A 212 0.55 -24.81 -7.19
C ILE A 212 -0.97 -24.84 -7.03
N ILE A 213 -1.48 -24.37 -5.88
CA ILE A 213 -2.91 -24.36 -5.56
C ILE A 213 -3.71 -23.49 -6.54
N ILE A 214 -3.21 -22.30 -6.89
CA ILE A 214 -3.88 -21.43 -7.88
C ILE A 214 -3.97 -22.11 -9.23
N ASN A 215 -2.92 -22.83 -9.67
CA ASN A 215 -2.95 -23.54 -10.94
C ASN A 215 -3.95 -24.71 -10.93
N GLU A 216 -4.13 -25.38 -9.79
CA GLU A 216 -5.18 -26.40 -9.62
C GLU A 216 -6.57 -25.78 -9.67
N LEU A 217 -6.80 -24.71 -8.90
CA LEU A 217 -8.06 -23.97 -8.90
C LEU A 217 -8.42 -23.49 -10.30
N LYS A 218 -7.47 -22.92 -11.06
CA LYS A 218 -7.72 -22.48 -12.43
C LYS A 218 -8.22 -23.61 -13.33
N LYS A 219 -7.67 -24.82 -13.21
CA LYS A 219 -8.14 -25.99 -13.97
C LYS A 219 -9.57 -26.38 -13.58
N ASP A 220 -9.91 -26.32 -12.29
CA ASP A 220 -11.27 -26.60 -11.80
C ASP A 220 -12.30 -25.59 -12.35
N PHE A 221 -11.86 -24.36 -12.58
CA PHE A 221 -12.69 -23.29 -13.11
C PHE A 221 -12.75 -23.21 -14.64
N GLU A 222 -11.76 -23.74 -15.36
CA GLU A 222 -11.77 -23.86 -16.83
C GLU A 222 -12.78 -24.93 -17.34
N TRP A 223 -13.39 -25.72 -16.43
CA TRP A 223 -14.43 -26.72 -16.72
C TRP A 223 -15.88 -26.23 -16.46
N LYS A 224 -16.18 -24.95 -16.68
CA LYS A 224 -17.55 -24.40 -16.67
C LYS A 224 -17.84 -23.51 -17.86
#